data_AF-A0A369HKM5-F1
#
_entry.id   AF-A0A369HKM5-F1
#
_cell.length_a   1.000
_cell.length_b   1.000
_cell.length_c   1.000
_cell.angle_alpha   90.00
_cell.angle_beta   90.00
_cell.angle_gamma   90.00
#
_symmetry.space_group_name_H-M   'P 1'
#
loop_
_entity.id
_entity.type
_entity.pdbx_description
1 polymer ?
#
loop_
_entity_poly.entity_id
_entity_poly.type
_entity_poly.pdbx_seq_one_letter_code
_entity_poly.pdbx_strand_id
1 'polypeptide(L)'
;MGGGRKVPYPKHVWSPAGGWYAQPPNWKRNTAIATFAVFGICAIAWRWAAQHEEWAHRPKPGEWYPSRYWSKQLIEWDKEDKLKAEQEKAKAEQERAKEEAANATKSA
;
A
#
# COMPACT_ATOMS: atom_id res chain seq x y z
N MET A 1 41.15 -4.95 0.03
CA MET A 1 41.48 -3.88 0.98
C MET A 1 41.58 -4.48 2.38
N GLY A 2 42.79 -4.89 2.80
CA GLY A 2 43.02 -5.44 4.14
C GLY A 2 43.36 -4.32 5.12
N GLY A 3 42.52 -4.11 6.14
CA GLY A 3 42.81 -3.15 7.20
C GLY A 3 44.07 -3.55 7.97
N GLY A 4 44.91 -2.57 8.30
CA GLY A 4 46.17 -2.77 9.03
C GLY A 4 46.00 -3.53 10.36
N ARG A 5 47.14 -3.88 10.99
CA ARG A 5 47.16 -4.63 12.27
C ARG A 5 46.17 -4.01 13.28
N LYS A 6 45.25 -4.83 13.80
CA LYS A 6 44.30 -4.42 14.84
C LYS A 6 45.06 -3.90 16.05
N VAL A 7 44.74 -2.67 16.49
CA VAL A 7 45.28 -2.08 17.71
C VAL A 7 44.78 -2.88 18.92
N PRO A 8 45.60 -3.17 19.95
CA PRO A 8 45.13 -3.82 21.17
C PRO A 8 44.04 -2.98 21.86
N TYR A 9 43.00 -3.64 22.36
CA TYR A 9 41.90 -2.99 23.07
C TYR A 9 41.44 -3.84 24.26
N PRO A 10 40.85 -3.22 25.30
CA PRO A 10 40.34 -3.95 26.46
C PRO A 10 39.12 -4.80 26.07
N LYS A 11 39.18 -6.11 26.35
CA LYS A 11 38.12 -7.08 25.96
C LYS A 11 36.96 -7.16 26.95
N HIS A 12 37.13 -6.63 28.16
CA HIS A 12 36.13 -6.69 29.23
C HIS A 12 35.18 -5.48 29.24
N VAL A 13 35.44 -4.47 28.39
CA VAL A 13 34.60 -3.29 28.28
C VAL A 13 33.44 -3.61 27.35
N TRP A 14 32.21 -3.43 27.86
CA TRP A 14 30.98 -3.59 27.09
C TRP A 14 30.33 -2.23 26.84
N SER A 15 29.76 -2.05 25.64
CA SER A 15 28.98 -0.89 25.27
C SER A 15 27.79 -1.33 24.40
N PRO A 16 26.62 -0.67 24.53
CA PRO A 16 25.41 -1.05 23.80
C PRO A 16 25.55 -0.91 22.28
N ALA A 17 26.39 0.00 21.79
CA ALA A 17 26.66 0.17 20.37
C ALA A 17 27.68 -0.85 19.81
N GLY A 18 28.26 -1.69 20.68
CA GLY A 18 29.40 -2.55 20.38
C GLY A 18 30.72 -1.98 20.89
N GLY A 19 31.83 -2.57 20.46
CA GLY A 19 33.19 -2.18 20.85
C GLY A 19 34.15 -2.17 19.66
N TRP A 20 35.44 -2.18 19.95
CA TRP A 20 36.49 -2.18 18.93
C TRP A 20 36.37 -3.40 17.99
N TYR A 21 36.27 -3.13 16.69
CA TYR A 21 36.19 -4.14 15.62
C TYR A 21 35.11 -5.21 15.86
N ALA A 22 33.93 -4.79 16.33
CA ALA A 22 32.82 -5.70 16.62
C ALA A 22 32.39 -6.49 15.37
N GLN A 23 32.67 -7.79 15.38
CA GLN A 23 32.25 -8.72 14.32
C GLN A 23 31.74 -10.01 14.99
N PRO A 24 30.55 -9.98 15.60
CA PRO A 24 30.01 -11.16 16.25
C PRO A 24 29.74 -12.26 15.23
N PRO A 25 29.97 -13.54 15.56
CA PRO A 25 29.77 -14.65 14.63
C PRO A 25 28.33 -14.74 14.11
N ASN A 26 27.35 -14.28 14.89
CA ASN A 26 25.92 -14.37 14.60
C ASN A 26 25.32 -13.08 13.99
N TRP A 27 26.15 -12.16 13.46
CA TRP A 27 25.67 -10.86 12.97
C TRP A 27 24.52 -10.97 11.96
N LYS A 28 24.59 -11.93 11.02
CA LYS A 28 23.55 -12.13 9.99
C LYS A 28 22.19 -12.43 10.59
N ARG A 29 22.14 -13.35 11.56
CA ARG A 29 20.90 -13.73 12.23
C ARG A 29 20.33 -12.57 13.04
N ASN A 30 21.19 -11.87 13.78
CA ASN A 30 20.76 -10.75 14.61
C ASN A 30 20.22 -9.59 13.76
N THR A 31 20.87 -9.27 12.64
CA THR A 31 20.37 -8.28 11.68
C THR A 31 19.06 -8.73 11.06
N ALA A 32 18.93 -10.00 10.66
CA ALA A 32 17.66 -10.51 10.12
C ALA A 32 16.51 -10.32 11.12
N ILE A 33 16.71 -10.70 12.38
CA ILE A 33 15.70 -10.52 13.44
C ILE A 33 15.35 -9.04 13.61
N ALA A 34 16.34 -8.15 13.68
CA ALA A 34 16.12 -6.72 13.81
C ALA A 34 15.32 -6.14 12.62
N THR A 35 15.70 -6.51 11.40
CA THR A 35 14.98 -6.09 10.19
C THR A 35 13.55 -6.61 10.18
N PHE A 36 13.31 -7.87 10.54
CA PHE A 36 11.95 -8.43 10.63
C PHE A 36 11.11 -7.71 11.68
N ALA A 37 11.69 -7.38 12.84
CA ALA A 37 10.99 -6.64 13.89
C ALA A 37 10.59 -5.24 13.41
N VAL A 38 11.52 -4.49 12.81
CA VAL A 38 11.26 -3.15 12.25
C VAL A 38 10.20 -3.24 11.15
N PHE A 39 10.34 -4.17 10.22
CA PHE A 39 9.39 -4.36 9.13
C PHE A 39 7.99 -4.72 9.65
N GLY A 40 7.89 -5.58 10.67
CA GLY A 40 6.62 -5.93 11.31
C GLY A 40 5.94 -4.72 11.94
N ILE A 41 6.68 -3.88 12.66
CA ILE A 41 6.16 -2.64 13.25
C ILE A 41 5.68 -1.68 12.14
N CYS A 42 6.49 -1.48 11.09
CA CYS A 42 6.11 -0.65 9.96
C CYS A 42 4.85 -1.16 9.24
N ALA A 43 4.70 -2.47 9.06
CA ALA A 43 3.52 -3.05 8.42
C ALA A 43 2.24 -2.82 9.24
N ILE A 44 2.31 -2.98 10.56
CA ILE A 44 1.18 -2.70 11.46
C ILE A 44 0.81 -1.22 11.42
N ALA A 45 1.80 -0.34 11.57
CA ALA A 45 1.59 1.11 11.53
C ALA A 45 1.02 1.56 10.17
N TRP A 46 1.54 1.02 9.07
CA TRP A 46 1.04 1.31 7.72
C TRP A 46 -0.40 0.84 7.54
N ARG A 47 -0.74 -0.37 8.00
CA ARG A 47 -2.12 -0.88 7.90
C ARG A 47 -3.10 -0.03 8.70
N TRP A 48 -2.70 0.40 9.90
CA TRP A 48 -3.50 1.28 10.73
C TRP A 48 -3.68 2.66 10.08
N ALA A 49 -2.59 3.26 9.61
CA ALA A 49 -2.63 4.55 8.91
C ALA A 49 -3.54 4.49 7.66
N ALA A 50 -3.42 3.44 6.84
CA ALA A 50 -4.22 3.28 5.62
C ALA A 50 -5.73 3.12 5.88
N GLN A 51 -6.12 2.65 7.07
CA GLN A 51 -7.52 2.55 7.49
C GLN A 51 -8.09 3.85 8.04
N HIS A 52 -7.24 4.68 8.66
CA HIS A 52 -7.63 5.97 9.26
C HIS A 52 -7.31 7.17 8.37
N GLU A 53 -6.82 6.95 7.16
CA GLU A 53 -6.60 8.01 6.19
C GLU A 53 -7.94 8.54 5.68
N GLU A 54 -8.26 9.77 6.07
CA GLU A 54 -9.44 10.50 5.61
C GLU A 54 -9.03 11.60 4.61
N TRP A 55 -9.75 11.64 3.49
CA TRP A 55 -9.58 12.59 2.40
C TRP A 55 -10.64 13.68 2.49
N ALA A 56 -10.19 14.93 2.49
CA ALA A 56 -11.06 16.11 2.60
C ALA A 56 -12.05 16.24 1.42
N HIS A 57 -11.67 15.77 0.24
CA HIS A 57 -12.52 15.79 -0.94
C HIS A 57 -12.24 14.60 -1.84
N ARG A 58 -13.23 14.27 -2.67
CA ARG A 58 -13.10 13.22 -3.68
C ARG A 58 -12.18 13.70 -4.81
N PRO A 59 -11.22 12.87 -5.24
CA PRO A 59 -10.33 13.23 -6.33
C PRO A 59 -11.08 13.44 -7.63
N LYS A 60 -10.50 14.26 -8.52
CA LYS A 60 -11.07 14.50 -9.84
C LYS A 60 -10.96 13.24 -10.71
N PRO A 61 -11.94 12.98 -11.58
CA PRO A 61 -11.86 11.88 -12.54
C PRO A 61 -10.59 12.02 -13.42
N GLY A 62 -9.77 10.97 -13.47
CA GLY A 62 -8.55 10.91 -14.29
C GLY A 62 -7.23 11.18 -13.54
N GLU A 63 -7.27 11.60 -12.28
CA GLU A 63 -6.05 11.79 -11.48
C GLU A 63 -5.62 10.47 -10.79
N TRP A 64 -4.35 10.09 -10.93
CA TRP A 64 -3.79 8.87 -10.33
C TRP A 64 -2.94 9.16 -9.09
N TYR A 65 -3.08 8.33 -8.05
CA TYR A 65 -2.29 8.41 -6.83
C TYR A 65 -1.81 7.02 -6.40
N PRO A 66 -0.58 6.88 -5.87
CA PRO A 66 -0.10 5.60 -5.34
C PRO A 66 -0.97 5.06 -4.20
N SER A 67 -1.52 5.95 -3.37
CA SER A 67 -2.32 5.59 -2.20
C SER A 67 -3.65 4.88 -2.55
N ARG A 68 -4.10 4.96 -3.80
CA ARG A 68 -5.29 4.22 -4.29
C ARG A 68 -5.18 2.70 -4.08
N TYR A 69 -3.98 2.14 -3.93
CA TYR A 69 -3.82 0.71 -3.68
C TYR A 69 -4.12 0.29 -2.24
N TRP A 70 -4.03 1.19 -1.25
CA TRP A 70 -4.13 0.83 0.16
C TRP A 70 -5.09 1.70 0.98
N SER A 71 -5.34 2.95 0.60
CA SER A 71 -6.21 3.85 1.34
C SER A 71 -7.68 3.47 1.13
N LYS A 72 -8.37 3.22 2.25
CA LYS A 72 -9.74 2.69 2.25
C LYS A 72 -10.72 3.55 1.45
N GLN A 73 -10.72 4.86 1.69
CA GLN A 73 -11.67 5.80 1.09
C GLN A 73 -11.53 5.90 -0.44
N LEU A 74 -10.29 5.92 -0.95
CA LEU A 74 -10.03 5.93 -2.40
C LEU A 74 -10.53 4.64 -3.08
N ILE A 75 -10.29 3.48 -2.46
CA ILE A 75 -10.74 2.19 -2.97
C ILE A 75 -12.26 2.12 -3.01
N GLU A 76 -12.94 2.64 -1.99
CA GLU A 76 -14.41 2.69 -1.93
C GLU A 76 -14.98 3.58 -3.03
N TRP A 77 -14.43 4.79 -3.21
CA TRP A 77 -14.84 5.67 -4.30
C TRP A 77 -14.63 5.06 -5.69
N ASP A 78 -13.49 4.40 -5.92
CA ASP A 78 -13.20 3.74 -7.19
C ASP A 78 -14.17 2.57 -7.47
N LYS A 79 -14.69 1.89 -6.44
CA LYS A 79 -15.73 0.86 -6.59
C LYS A 79 -17.09 1.48 -6.89
N GLU A 80 -17.45 2.55 -6.20
CA GLU A 80 -18.69 3.28 -6.44
C GLU A 80 -18.76 3.84 -7.87
N ASP A 81 -17.65 4.37 -8.38
CA ASP A 81 -17.59 4.94 -9.73
C ASP A 81 -17.75 3.87 -10.81
N LYS A 82 -17.18 2.68 -10.61
CA LYS A 82 -17.38 1.53 -11.49
C LYS A 82 -18.84 1.06 -11.48
N LEU A 83 -19.44 0.92 -10.29
CA LEU A 83 -20.84 0.53 -10.13
C LEU A 83 -21.79 1.52 -10.81
N LYS A 84 -21.57 2.83 -10.63
CA LYS A 84 -22.37 3.87 -11.30
C LYS A 84 -22.25 3.78 -12.82
N ALA A 85 -21.03 3.63 -13.34
CA ALA A 85 -20.81 3.48 -14.78
C ALA A 85 -21.49 2.22 -15.34
N GLU A 86 -21.54 1.12 -14.60
CA GLU A 86 -22.26 -0.09 -14.98
C GLU A 86 -23.78 0.11 -14.96
N GLN A 87 -24.31 0.77 -13.93
CA GLN A 87 -25.74 1.09 -13.83
C GLN A 87 -26.21 2.02 -14.95
N GLU A 88 -25.42 3.05 -15.28
CA GLU A 88 -25.72 3.98 -16.36
C GLU A 88 -25.73 3.27 -17.72
N LYS A 89 -24.78 2.37 -17.97
CA LYS A 89 -24.75 1.54 -19.19
C LYS A 89 -25.97 0.62 -19.27
N ALA A 90 -26.30 -0.08 -18.18
CA ALA A 90 -27.46 -0.96 -18.14
C ALA A 90 -28.77 -0.20 -18.33
N LYS A 91 -28.89 1.00 -17.75
CA LYS A 91 -30.05 1.86 -17.93
C LYS A 91 -30.17 2.35 -19.38
N ALA A 92 -29.06 2.79 -19.99
CA ALA A 92 -29.04 3.20 -21.39
C ALA A 92 -29.42 2.05 -22.33
N GLU A 93 -28.97 0.83 -22.04
CA GLU A 93 -29.35 -0.37 -22.78
C GLU A 93 -30.84 -0.70 -22.63
N GLN A 94 -31.39 -0.60 -21.42
CA GLN A 94 -32.83 -0.77 -21.18
C GLN A 94 -33.67 0.30 -21.89
N GLU A 95 -33.23 1.55 -21.89
CA GLU A 95 -33.91 2.65 -22.59
C GLU A 95 -33.88 2.42 -24.10
N ARG A 96 -32.72 2.07 -24.66
CA ARG A 96 -32.59 1.71 -26.07
C ARG A 96 -33.48 0.52 -26.45
N ALA A 97 -33.52 -0.54 -25.65
CA ALA A 97 -34.37 -1.70 -25.89
C ALA A 97 -35.87 -1.34 -25.83
N LYS A 98 -36.26 -0.45 -24.91
CA LYS A 98 -37.64 0.08 -24.83
C LYS A 98 -38.00 0.93 -26.05
N GLU A 99 -37.08 1.76 -26.53
CA GLU A 99 -37.27 2.56 -27.74
C GLU A 99 -37.40 1.69 -28.99
N GLU A 100 -36.54 0.68 -29.15
CA GLU A 100 -36.60 -0.30 -30.24
C GLU A 100 -37.93 -1.07 -30.20
N ALA A 101 -38.37 -1.54 -29.03
CA ALA A 101 -39.66 -2.22 -28.86
C ALA A 101 -40.86 -1.32 -29.19
N ALA A 102 -40.84 -0.05 -28.74
CA ALA A 102 -41.89 0.92 -29.00
C ALA A 102 -41.97 1.33 -30.49
N ASN A 103 -40.83 1.38 -31.18
CA ASN A 103 -40.79 1.65 -32.62
C ASN A 103 -41.32 0.44 -33.42
N ALA A 104 -40.99 -0.78 -32.99
CA ALA A 104 -41.52 -2.01 -33.60
C ALA A 104 -43.05 -2.12 -33.47
N THR A 105 -43.63 -1.72 -32.33
CA THR A 105 -45.11 -1.74 -32.14
C THR A 105 -45.84 -0.68 -32.96
N LYS A 106 -45.20 0.46 -33.27
CA LYS A 106 -45.80 1.50 -34.12
C LYS A 106 -45.75 1.19 -35.62
N SER A 107 -44.94 0.20 -36.02
CA SER A 107 -44.70 -0.16 -37.42
C SER A 107 -45.51 -1.38 -37.89
N ALA A 108 -46.34 -1.96 -37.01
CA ALA A 108 -47.23 -3.10 -37.26
C ALA A 108 -48.70 -2.65 -37.20
#